data_AF-A0A485PGS2-F1
#
_entry.id   AF-A0A485PGS2-F1
#
_cell.length_a   1.000
_cell.length_b   1.000
_cell.length_c   1.000
_cell.angle_alpha   90.00
_cell.angle_beta   90.00
_cell.angle_gamma   90.00
#
_symmetry.space_group_name_H-M   'P 1'
#
loop_
_entity.id
_entity.type
_entity.pdbx_description
1 polymer ?
#
loop_
_entity_poly.entity_id
_entity_poly.type
_entity_poly.pdbx_seq_one_letter_code
_entity_poly.pdbx_strand_id
1 'polypeptide(L)'
;MKGAVTITILLGVFICCWAPFFLHLVLIITCPTNPYCVCYTAHFNTYLVLIMCNSIIDPLIYAFRSLELRTTFKEILCSCNGMNLG
;
A
#
# COMPACT_ATOMS: atom_id res chain seq x y z
N MET A 1 -6.00 23.58 -2.18
CA MET A 1 -6.00 22.50 -3.19
C MET A 1 -4.99 21.39 -2.92
N LYS A 2 -3.78 21.67 -2.41
CA LYS A 2 -2.79 20.62 -2.10
C LYS A 2 -3.40 19.53 -1.21
N GLY A 3 -3.96 19.87 -0.05
CA GLY A 3 -4.58 18.92 0.92
C GLY A 3 -5.49 17.84 0.32
N ALA A 4 -6.49 18.24 -0.46
CA ALA A 4 -7.43 17.32 -1.10
C ALA A 4 -6.74 16.24 -1.94
N VAL A 5 -5.65 16.57 -2.63
CA VAL A 5 -4.90 15.61 -3.46
C VAL A 5 -4.27 14.49 -2.63
N THR A 6 -3.75 14.73 -1.42
CA THR A 6 -3.26 13.59 -0.60
C THR A 6 -4.38 12.80 -0.01
N ILE A 7 -5.49 13.43 0.37
CA ILE A 7 -6.65 12.66 0.83
C ILE A 7 -7.13 11.71 -0.27
N THR A 8 -7.23 12.19 -1.52
CA THR A 8 -7.58 11.33 -2.66
C THR A 8 -6.55 10.21 -2.88
N ILE A 9 -5.25 10.48 -2.75
CA ILE A 9 -4.21 9.45 -2.88
C ILE A 9 -4.28 8.42 -1.74
N LEU A 10 -4.41 8.87 -0.50
CA LEU A 10 -4.57 8.01 0.69
C LEU A 10 -5.79 7.10 0.53
N LEU A 11 -6.93 7.68 0.17
CA LEU A 11 -8.17 6.93 -0.07
C LEU A 11 -8.03 5.96 -1.24
N GLY A 12 -7.39 6.36 -2.33
CA GLY A 12 -7.15 5.48 -3.48
C GLY A 12 -6.30 4.27 -3.11
N VAL A 13 -5.20 4.48 -2.39
CA VAL A 13 -4.35 3.38 -1.91
C VAL A 13 -5.09 2.49 -0.91
N PHE A 14 -5.82 3.09 0.03
CA PHE A 14 -6.63 2.35 0.98
C PHE A 14 -7.61 1.42 0.26
N ILE A 15 -8.35 1.94 -0.72
CA ILE A 15 -9.29 1.13 -1.52
C ILE A 15 -8.54 0.03 -2.27
N CYS A 16 -7.41 0.31 -2.92
CA CYS A 16 -6.66 -0.71 -3.66
C CYS A 16 -6.11 -1.84 -2.76
N CYS A 17 -5.62 -1.52 -1.57
CA CYS A 17 -5.08 -2.50 -0.62
C CYS A 17 -6.19 -3.35 0.02
N TRP A 18 -7.36 -2.75 0.29
CA TRP A 18 -8.45 -3.41 1.01
C TRP A 18 -9.48 -4.09 0.10
N ALA A 19 -9.65 -3.63 -1.14
CA ALA A 19 -10.63 -4.18 -2.08
C ALA A 19 -10.53 -5.71 -2.27
N PRO A 20 -9.34 -6.33 -2.40
CA PRO A 20 -9.24 -7.78 -2.58
C PRO A 20 -9.78 -8.56 -1.38
N PHE A 21 -9.59 -8.03 -0.18
CA PHE A 21 -10.08 -8.63 1.07
C PHE A 21 -11.59 -8.43 1.24
N PHE A 22 -12.12 -7.24 0.94
CA PHE A 22 -13.58 -7.06 0.92
C PHE A 22 -14.25 -7.96 -0.11
N LEU A 23 -13.66 -8.13 -1.29
CA LEU A 23 -14.15 -9.08 -2.29
C LEU A 23 -14.11 -10.52 -1.76
N HIS A 24 -13.04 -10.92 -1.06
CA HIS A 24 -12.96 -12.22 -0.40
C HIS A 24 -14.12 -12.43 0.59
N LEU A 25 -14.42 -11.43 1.43
CA LEU A 25 -15.54 -11.48 2.38
C LEU A 25 -16.91 -11.59 1.70
N VAL A 26 -17.09 -10.96 0.54
CA VAL A 26 -18.33 -11.08 -0.23
C VAL A 26 -18.44 -12.48 -0.86
N LEU A 27 -17.35 -13.01 -1.42
CA LEU A 27 -17.34 -14.30 -2.11
C LEU A 27 -17.57 -15.49 -1.17
N ILE A 28 -17.04 -15.44 0.07
CA ILE A 28 -17.27 -16.51 1.05
C ILE A 28 -18.75 -16.61 1.47
N ILE A 29 -19.50 -15.50 1.41
CA ILE A 29 -20.93 -15.48 1.73
C ILE A 29 -21.78 -15.86 0.51
N THR A 30 -21.43 -15.36 -0.67
CA THR A 30 -22.27 -15.47 -1.87
C THR A 30 -22.08 -16.78 -2.65
N CYS A 31 -20.90 -17.38 -2.63
CA CYS A 31 -20.59 -18.55 -3.46
C CYS A 31 -19.52 -19.49 -2.84
N PRO A 32 -19.72 -20.01 -1.63
CA PRO A 32 -18.70 -20.78 -0.90
C PRO A 32 -18.27 -22.09 -1.60
N THR A 33 -19.13 -22.68 -2.43
CA THR A 33 -18.88 -23.95 -3.12
C THR A 33 -18.51 -23.79 -4.59
N ASN A 34 -18.57 -22.57 -5.13
CA ASN A 34 -18.25 -22.33 -6.52
C ASN A 34 -16.73 -22.41 -6.72
N PRO A 35 -16.22 -23.24 -7.65
CA PRO A 35 -14.79 -23.45 -7.84
C PRO A 35 -14.01 -22.15 -8.15
N TYR A 36 -14.63 -21.18 -8.83
CA TYR A 36 -14.01 -19.88 -9.09
C TYR A 36 -13.83 -19.06 -7.81
N CYS A 37 -14.84 -19.07 -6.93
CA CYS A 37 -14.80 -18.37 -5.66
C CYS A 37 -13.80 -19.04 -4.70
N VAL A 38 -13.75 -20.38 -4.68
CA VAL A 38 -12.77 -21.15 -3.88
C VAL A 38 -11.33 -20.88 -4.36
N CYS A 39 -11.11 -20.78 -5.67
CA CYS A 39 -9.81 -20.41 -6.22
C CYS A 39 -9.40 -19.01 -5.76
N TYR A 40 -10.31 -18.04 -5.78
CA TYR A 40 -10.04 -16.71 -5.26
C TYR A 40 -9.75 -16.73 -3.74
N THR A 41 -10.56 -17.43 -2.95
CA THR A 41 -10.36 -17.49 -1.49
C THR A 41 -9.07 -18.19 -1.07
N ALA A 42 -8.52 -19.08 -1.90
CA ALA A 42 -7.22 -19.72 -1.67
C ALA A 42 -6.05 -18.72 -1.61
N HIS A 43 -6.17 -17.53 -2.24
CA HIS A 43 -5.14 -16.49 -2.22
C HIS A 43 -5.19 -15.58 -0.98
N PHE A 44 -5.83 -16.01 0.10
CA PHE A 44 -6.01 -15.25 1.33
C PHE A 44 -4.71 -14.62 1.88
N ASN A 45 -3.59 -15.36 1.87
CA ASN A 45 -2.30 -14.85 2.33
C ASN A 45 -1.82 -13.63 1.53
N THR A 46 -2.06 -13.60 0.21
CA THR A 46 -1.70 -12.46 -0.63
C THR A 46 -2.50 -11.21 -0.25
N TYR A 47 -3.77 -11.35 0.08
CA TYR A 47 -4.62 -10.24 0.51
C TYR A 47 -4.18 -9.70 1.87
N LEU A 48 -3.82 -10.57 2.80
CA LEU A 48 -3.27 -10.16 4.09
C LEU A 48 -1.96 -9.38 3.93
N VAL A 49 -1.06 -9.84 3.05
CA VAL A 49 0.17 -9.09 2.75
C VAL A 49 -0.16 -7.71 2.17
N LEU A 50 -1.13 -7.60 1.25
CA LEU A 50 -1.58 -6.31 0.71
C LEU A 50 -2.11 -5.36 1.79
N ILE A 51 -2.86 -5.88 2.78
CA ILE A 51 -3.34 -5.10 3.93
C ILE A 51 -2.16 -4.67 4.81
N MET A 52 -1.21 -5.55 5.09
CA MET A 52 -0.04 -5.19 5.88
C MET A 52 0.82 -4.12 5.19
N CYS A 53 0.88 -4.14 3.85
CA CYS A 53 1.49 -3.06 3.08
C CYS A 53 0.76 -1.73 3.24
N ASN A 54 -0.56 -1.70 3.45
CA ASN A 54 -1.32 -0.47 3.66
C ASN A 54 -0.76 0.37 4.83
N SER A 55 -0.43 -0.29 5.95
CA SER A 55 0.18 0.35 7.13
C SER A 55 1.58 0.91 6.89
N ILE A 56 2.30 0.41 5.86
CA ILE A 56 3.61 0.93 5.43
C ILE A 56 3.43 2.09 4.44
N ILE A 57 2.36 2.05 3.64
CA ILE A 57 2.11 3.06 2.63
C ILE A 57 1.64 4.37 3.26
N ASP A 58 0.95 4.35 4.41
CA ASP A 58 0.59 5.56 5.15
C ASP A 58 1.81 6.46 5.45
N PRO A 59 2.86 6.00 6.15
CA PRO A 59 4.07 6.81 6.38
C PRO A 59 4.82 7.16 5.09
N LEU A 60 4.79 6.32 4.05
CA LEU A 60 5.36 6.64 2.74
C LEU A 60 4.62 7.81 2.07
N ILE A 61 3.30 7.84 2.09
CA ILE A 61 2.51 8.92 1.50
C ILE A 61 2.76 10.24 2.24
N TYR A 62 2.84 10.21 3.57
CA TYR A 62 3.25 11.38 4.37
C TYR A 62 4.68 11.83 4.03
N ALA A 63 5.62 10.89 3.88
CA ALA A 63 6.99 11.17 3.49
C ALA A 63 7.12 11.74 2.07
N PHE A 64 6.33 11.27 1.10
CA PHE A 64 6.38 11.76 -0.27
C PHE A 64 5.66 13.10 -0.48
N ARG A 65 4.75 13.49 0.42
CA ARG A 65 4.04 14.78 0.40
C ARG A 65 4.79 15.91 1.07
N SER A 66 5.63 15.63 2.06
CA SER A 66 6.55 16.62 2.59
C SER A 66 7.74 16.79 1.64
N LEU A 67 7.90 18.00 1.10
CA LEU A 67 9.07 18.35 0.29
C LEU A 67 10.36 18.23 1.10
N GLU A 68 10.30 18.45 2.42
CA GLU A 68 11.42 18.25 3.34
C GLU A 68 11.84 16.78 3.40
N LEU A 69 10.89 15.83 3.53
CA LEU A 69 11.23 14.41 3.58
C LEU A 69 11.76 13.87 2.25
N ARG A 70 11.30 14.36 1.10
CA ARG A 70 11.95 14.06 -0.20
C ARG A 70 13.41 14.52 -0.24
N THR A 71 13.70 15.66 0.38
CA THR A 71 15.05 16.22 0.45
C THR A 71 15.92 15.39 1.39
N THR A 72 15.41 15.04 2.58
CA THR A 72 16.08 14.16 3.54
C THR A 72 16.30 12.74 3.00
N PHE A 73 15.32 12.16 2.29
CA PHE A 73 15.49 10.82 1.68
C PHE A 73 16.57 10.86 0.59
N LYS A 74 16.63 11.93 -0.19
CA LYS A 74 17.66 12.14 -1.20
C LYS A 74 19.03 12.37 -0.55
N GLU A 75 19.10 13.11 0.56
CA GLU A 75 20.33 13.27 1.35
C GLU A 75 20.80 11.96 1.98
N ILE A 76 19.90 11.13 2.51
CA ILE A 76 20.26 9.82 3.08
C ILE A 76 20.76 8.87 1.98
N LEU A 77 20.05 8.78 0.85
CA LEU A 77 20.46 7.94 -0.30
C LEU A 77 21.73 8.43 -0.98
N CYS A 78 21.93 9.75 -1.11
CA CYS A 78 23.17 10.31 -1.66
C CYS A 78 24.35 10.24 -0.68
N SER A 79 24.10 10.33 0.64
CA SER A 79 25.16 10.14 1.64
C SER A 79 25.66 8.70 1.72
N CYS A 80 24.83 7.70 1.37
CA CYS A 80 25.30 6.31 1.22
C CYS A 80 26.20 6.08 -0.01
N ASN A 81 26.19 6.97 -1.01
CA ASN A 81 27.16 6.96 -2.13
C ASN A 81 28.42 7.80 -1.87
N GLY A 82 28.57 8.38 -0.68
CA GLY A 82 29.69 9.24 -0.30
C GLY A 82 30.74 8.60 0.61
N MET A 83 30.63 7.32 0.97
CA MET A 83 31.67 6.60 1.72
C MET A 83 32.56 5.78 0.80
N ASN A 84 33.23 6.45 -0.15
CA ASN A 84 34.48 5.99 -0.78
C ASN A 84 35.13 7.17 -1.52
N LEU A 85 35.89 8.02 -0.81
CA LEU A 85 37.25 8.49 -1.15
C LEU A 85 37.65 9.66 -0.23
N GLY A 86 38.73 9.49 0.54
CA GLY A 86 39.46 10.58 1.20
C GLY A 86 39.57 10.44 2.70
#